data_AF-A0A8T3YVE0-F1
#
_entry.id   AF-A0A8T3YVE0-F1
#
_cell.length_a   1.000
_cell.length_b   1.000
_cell.length_c   1.000
_cell.angle_alpha   90.00
_cell.angle_beta   90.00
_cell.angle_gamma   90.00
#
_symmetry.space_group_name_H-M   'P 1'
#
loop_
_entity.id
_entity.type
_entity.pdbx_description
1 polymer ?
#
loop_
_entity_poly.entity_id
_entity_poly.type
_entity_poly.pdbx_seq_one_letter_code
_entity_poly.pdbx_strand_id
1 'polypeptide(L)'
;MSNKIKFNSFILLLLFMIFLPSALSYGISPIVISEQNLLQGSVLEKEILLAKAKENIPVTVMFNTDNNEINEWITLDRGNPFIFPENTEEIVVKVIINVPKNAEFSNYTAHGLFSFLVNGVLTKEMAQQDSNINFEVRLPLDIQLSVTNKAIKKYVLDAAKFPEGVEHKEDEPLIVEIPINNIGNIMATPQINAEFLDITRTQKIYFYNLKSKEETNVKPFSFKIISFKLPNKLDVGRYWLHFNISDNEVSPNQIDDIPLDIVPNDKNSSDMKLIIISIIVICGILLLIIIGYIIISKINNKV
;
A
#
# COMPACT_ATOMS: atom_id res chain seq x y z
N MET A 1 -35.00 31.39 -43.38
CA MET A 1 -34.34 30.14 -43.81
C MET A 1 -32.95 29.90 -43.17
N SER A 2 -32.27 30.91 -42.62
CA SER A 2 -30.89 30.79 -42.07
C SER A 2 -30.75 29.97 -40.76
N ASN A 3 -31.76 29.99 -39.86
CA ASN A 3 -31.63 29.31 -38.54
C ASN A 3 -31.80 27.78 -38.59
N LYS A 4 -32.56 27.23 -39.56
CA LYS A 4 -32.74 25.76 -39.69
C LYS A 4 -31.47 25.05 -40.19
N ILE A 5 -30.68 25.71 -41.04
CA ILE A 5 -29.42 25.16 -41.57
C ILE A 5 -28.35 25.13 -40.46
N LYS A 6 -28.30 26.15 -39.59
CA LYS A 6 -27.39 26.17 -38.43
C LYS A 6 -27.74 25.11 -37.39
N PHE A 7 -29.03 24.85 -37.17
CA PHE A 7 -29.49 23.82 -36.22
C PHE A 7 -29.16 22.40 -36.69
N ASN A 8 -29.39 22.10 -37.98
CA ASN A 8 -29.04 20.78 -38.54
C ASN A 8 -27.53 20.54 -38.59
N SER A 9 -26.73 21.58 -38.84
CA SER A 9 -25.26 21.47 -38.81
C SER A 9 -24.73 21.21 -37.39
N PHE A 10 -25.34 21.83 -36.37
CA PHE A 10 -24.99 21.59 -34.96
C PHE A 10 -25.34 20.17 -34.51
N ILE A 11 -26.50 19.63 -34.90
CA ILE A 11 -26.88 18.24 -34.62
C ILE A 11 -25.93 17.26 -35.31
N LEU A 12 -25.50 17.53 -36.54
CA LEU A 12 -24.55 16.68 -37.26
C LEU A 12 -23.16 16.67 -36.60
N LEU A 13 -22.70 17.83 -36.10
CA LEU A 13 -21.45 17.93 -35.34
C LEU A 13 -21.54 17.20 -33.99
N LEU A 14 -22.68 17.31 -33.30
CA LEU A 14 -22.93 16.63 -32.04
C LEU A 14 -23.01 15.10 -32.23
N LEU A 15 -23.59 14.63 -33.34
CA LEU A 15 -23.59 13.22 -33.72
C LEU A 15 -22.18 12.71 -34.00
N PHE A 16 -21.30 13.53 -34.58
CA PHE A 16 -19.91 13.16 -34.89
C PHE A 16 -19.05 12.99 -33.64
N MET A 17 -19.33 13.73 -32.55
CA MET A 17 -18.62 13.57 -31.28
C MET A 17 -18.97 12.27 -30.52
N ILE A 18 -20.12 11.65 -30.82
CA ILE A 18 -20.53 10.38 -30.18
C ILE A 18 -19.79 9.18 -30.79
N PHE A 19 -19.16 9.35 -31.96
CA PHE A 19 -18.41 8.31 -32.68
C PHE A 19 -16.90 8.52 -32.62
N LEU A 20 -16.35 8.99 -31.49
CA LEU A 20 -14.90 8.92 -31.30
C LEU A 20 -14.52 7.43 -31.18
N PRO A 21 -13.68 6.89 -32.09
CA PRO A 21 -13.22 5.51 -31.95
C PRO A 21 -12.45 5.40 -30.63
N SER A 22 -12.74 4.35 -29.84
CA SER A 22 -11.92 4.01 -28.68
C SER A 22 -10.52 3.70 -29.16
N ALA A 23 -9.58 4.63 -28.97
CA ALA A 23 -8.20 4.44 -29.38
C ALA A 23 -7.57 3.32 -28.54
N LEU A 24 -6.94 2.36 -29.22
CA LEU A 24 -6.05 1.39 -28.60
C LEU A 24 -4.95 2.18 -27.86
N SER A 25 -4.96 2.07 -26.53
CA SER A 25 -4.04 2.81 -25.67
C SER A 25 -3.31 1.80 -24.81
N TYR A 26 -1.98 1.89 -24.78
CA TYR A 26 -1.12 1.03 -23.98
C TYR A 26 -0.21 1.91 -23.13
N GLY A 27 0.05 1.49 -21.90
CA GLY A 27 0.85 2.23 -20.93
C GLY A 27 1.81 1.33 -20.17
N ILE A 28 2.93 1.93 -19.74
CA ILE A 28 3.92 1.30 -18.87
C ILE A 28 4.34 2.32 -17.80
N SER A 29 4.46 1.88 -16.55
CA SER A 29 4.97 2.71 -15.47
C SER A 29 5.72 1.86 -14.44
N PRO A 30 6.93 2.25 -14.01
CA PRO A 30 7.76 3.32 -14.56
C PRO A 30 8.35 2.98 -15.95
N ILE A 31 8.89 3.98 -16.64
CA ILE A 31 9.62 3.81 -17.93
C ILE A 31 11.13 3.60 -17.75
N VAL A 32 11.64 3.68 -16.51
CA VAL A 32 13.06 3.45 -16.19
C VAL A 32 13.16 2.61 -14.91
N ILE A 33 13.98 1.56 -14.94
CA ILE A 33 14.52 0.91 -13.75
C ILE A 33 15.94 1.43 -13.55
N SER A 34 16.14 2.24 -12.52
CA SER A 34 17.45 2.73 -12.12
C SER A 34 17.76 2.24 -10.71
N GLU A 35 18.86 1.51 -10.55
CA GLU A 35 19.32 1.09 -9.23
C GLU A 35 20.84 1.13 -9.15
N GLN A 36 21.35 1.66 -8.04
CA GLN A 36 22.78 1.81 -7.81
C GLN A 36 23.25 0.89 -6.70
N ASN A 37 24.54 0.56 -6.74
CA ASN A 37 25.20 -0.21 -5.70
C ASN A 37 24.63 -1.62 -5.52
N LEU A 38 24.21 -2.31 -6.58
CA LEU A 38 23.88 -3.72 -6.51
C LEU A 38 25.11 -4.54 -6.11
N LEU A 39 24.90 -5.61 -5.34
CA LEU A 39 25.97 -6.57 -5.04
C LEU A 39 25.99 -7.70 -6.07
N GLN A 40 27.16 -8.27 -6.30
CA GLN A 40 27.29 -9.56 -6.97
C GLN A 40 26.42 -10.61 -6.28
N GLY A 41 25.64 -11.37 -7.03
CA GLY A 41 24.72 -12.37 -6.49
C GLY A 41 23.43 -11.81 -5.87
N SER A 42 23.21 -10.50 -5.92
CA SER A 42 21.98 -9.87 -5.42
C SER A 42 20.80 -10.10 -6.35
N VAL A 43 19.60 -9.97 -5.79
CA VAL A 43 18.33 -9.99 -6.53
C VAL A 43 17.62 -8.67 -6.31
N LEU A 44 17.22 -8.02 -7.40
CA LEU A 44 16.41 -6.81 -7.40
C LEU A 44 15.05 -7.13 -8.01
N GLU A 45 13.98 -6.84 -7.29
CA GLU A 45 12.60 -6.96 -7.77
C GLU A 45 12.03 -5.54 -7.98
N LYS A 46 11.54 -5.23 -9.17
CA LYS A 46 10.82 -3.98 -9.47
C LYS A 46 9.45 -4.28 -10.06
N GLU A 47 8.43 -3.62 -9.53
CA GLU A 47 7.07 -3.70 -10.04
C GLU A 47 6.88 -2.73 -11.20
N ILE A 48 6.39 -3.25 -12.32
CA ILE A 48 6.03 -2.51 -13.52
C ILE A 48 4.52 -2.68 -13.74
N LEU A 49 3.80 -1.57 -13.78
CA LEU A 49 2.40 -1.51 -14.17
C LEU A 49 2.32 -1.48 -15.71
N LEU A 50 1.67 -2.48 -16.28
CA LEU A 50 1.28 -2.50 -17.68
C LEU A 50 -0.21 -2.19 -17.78
N ALA A 51 -0.56 -1.21 -18.60
CA ALA A 51 -1.93 -0.79 -18.82
C ALA A 51 -2.31 -0.95 -20.30
N LYS A 52 -3.57 -1.28 -20.58
CA LYS A 52 -4.15 -1.27 -21.91
C LYS A 52 -5.62 -0.85 -21.87
N ALA A 53 -6.13 -0.37 -22.99
CA ALA A 53 -7.56 -0.16 -23.17
C ALA A 53 -8.33 -1.47 -22.95
N LYS A 54 -9.56 -1.36 -22.46
CA LYS A 54 -10.41 -2.53 -22.24
C LYS A 54 -10.75 -3.19 -23.58
N GLU A 55 -10.31 -4.42 -23.73
CA GLU A 55 -10.43 -5.19 -24.96
C GLU A 55 -10.86 -6.63 -24.62
N ASN A 56 -11.67 -7.23 -25.49
CA ASN A 56 -12.14 -8.62 -25.38
C ASN A 56 -11.22 -9.61 -26.11
N ILE A 57 -9.93 -9.27 -26.23
CA ILE A 57 -8.94 -10.09 -26.93
C ILE A 57 -7.73 -10.24 -26.00
N PRO A 58 -7.20 -11.46 -25.82
CA PRO A 58 -5.96 -11.65 -25.08
C PRO A 58 -4.78 -11.06 -25.86
N VAL A 59 -3.87 -10.40 -25.15
CA VAL A 59 -2.66 -9.81 -25.74
C VAL A 59 -1.45 -10.60 -25.27
N THR A 60 -0.60 -11.05 -26.19
CA THR A 60 0.67 -11.68 -25.81
C THR A 60 1.70 -10.59 -25.54
N VAL A 61 2.33 -10.64 -24.37
CA VAL A 61 3.35 -9.68 -23.96
C VAL A 61 4.71 -10.37 -23.95
N MET A 62 5.69 -9.70 -24.55
CA MET A 62 7.09 -10.09 -24.58
C MET A 62 7.96 -8.97 -24.08
N PHE A 63 9.06 -9.31 -23.40
CA PHE A 63 10.08 -8.35 -23.02
C PHE A 63 11.43 -8.76 -23.61
N ASN A 64 12.12 -7.83 -24.27
CA ASN A 64 13.47 -8.04 -24.78
C ASN A 64 14.33 -6.82 -24.50
N THR A 65 15.64 -7.03 -24.32
CA THR A 65 16.62 -5.95 -24.22
C THR A 65 17.65 -6.03 -25.34
N ASP A 66 18.24 -4.89 -25.69
CA ASP A 66 19.31 -4.80 -26.70
C ASP A 66 20.70 -5.21 -26.20
N ASN A 67 20.88 -5.29 -24.89
CA ASN A 67 22.15 -5.68 -24.26
C ASN A 67 22.16 -7.17 -23.88
N ASN A 68 22.93 -7.97 -24.61
CA ASN A 68 23.05 -9.40 -24.39
C ASN A 68 23.57 -9.78 -23.00
N GLU A 69 24.43 -8.97 -22.38
CA GLU A 69 25.04 -9.29 -21.08
C GLU A 69 23.99 -9.29 -19.97
N ILE A 70 23.19 -8.22 -19.88
CA ILE A 70 22.18 -8.11 -18.81
C ILE A 70 20.85 -8.79 -19.15
N ASN A 71 20.61 -9.13 -20.43
CA ASN A 71 19.42 -9.87 -20.83
C ASN A 71 19.29 -11.19 -20.06
N GLU A 72 20.41 -11.87 -19.79
CA GLU A 72 20.44 -13.11 -19.01
C GLU A 72 20.14 -12.90 -17.52
N TRP A 73 20.23 -11.66 -17.02
CA TRP A 73 19.97 -11.34 -15.61
C TRP A 73 18.49 -11.11 -15.36
N ILE A 74 17.75 -10.73 -16.40
CA ILE A 74 16.39 -10.22 -16.30
C ILE A 74 15.39 -11.34 -16.55
N THR A 75 14.46 -11.50 -15.62
CA THR A 75 13.33 -12.42 -15.73
C THR A 75 12.04 -11.70 -15.34
N LEU A 76 10.90 -12.19 -15.82
CA LEU A 76 9.58 -11.73 -15.41
C LEU A 76 8.94 -12.80 -14.53
N ASP A 77 8.26 -12.40 -13.46
CA ASP A 77 7.52 -13.32 -12.58
C ASP A 77 6.42 -14.12 -13.28
N ARG A 78 5.92 -13.60 -14.41
CA ARG A 78 4.89 -14.24 -15.25
C ARG A 78 5.45 -15.09 -16.40
N GLY A 79 6.79 -15.17 -16.53
CA GLY A 79 7.45 -15.75 -17.70
C GLY A 79 7.54 -14.78 -18.87
N ASN A 80 8.20 -15.19 -19.95
CA ASN A 80 8.41 -14.39 -21.16
C ASN A 80 8.48 -15.33 -22.38
N PRO A 81 7.45 -15.35 -23.27
CA PRO A 81 6.24 -14.53 -23.28
C PRO A 81 5.23 -14.87 -22.17
N PHE A 82 4.26 -13.98 -21.93
CA PHE A 82 3.07 -14.25 -21.11
C PHE A 82 1.80 -13.60 -21.70
N ILE A 83 0.62 -13.96 -21.18
CA ILE A 83 -0.67 -13.43 -21.66
C ILE A 83 -1.19 -12.31 -20.75
N PHE A 84 -1.46 -11.14 -21.33
CA PHE A 84 -2.27 -10.09 -20.72
C PHE A 84 -3.75 -10.47 -20.92
N PRO A 85 -4.49 -10.74 -19.83
CA PRO A 85 -5.87 -11.23 -19.93
C PRO A 85 -6.81 -10.26 -20.65
N GLU A 86 -7.80 -10.82 -21.34
CA GLU A 86 -8.95 -10.06 -21.82
C GLU A 86 -9.69 -9.38 -20.67
N ASN A 87 -10.41 -8.30 -20.96
CA ASN A 87 -11.20 -7.56 -19.97
C ASN A 87 -10.43 -7.02 -18.76
N THR A 88 -9.10 -7.10 -18.78
CA THR A 88 -8.21 -6.52 -17.78
C THR A 88 -7.55 -5.28 -18.37
N GLU A 89 -7.67 -4.17 -17.66
CA GLU A 89 -7.09 -2.89 -18.07
C GLU A 89 -5.65 -2.73 -17.56
N GLU A 90 -5.34 -3.33 -16.40
CA GLU A 90 -4.06 -3.15 -15.73
C GLU A 90 -3.56 -4.46 -15.12
N ILE A 91 -2.26 -4.70 -15.25
CA ILE A 91 -1.55 -5.78 -14.55
C ILE A 91 -0.23 -5.27 -13.99
N VAL A 92 0.11 -5.71 -12.78
CA VAL A 92 1.45 -5.54 -12.22
C VAL A 92 2.29 -6.76 -12.59
N VAL A 93 3.47 -6.52 -13.12
CA VAL A 93 4.49 -7.52 -13.49
C VAL A 93 5.75 -7.20 -12.72
N LYS A 94 6.43 -8.21 -12.18
CA LYS A 94 7.72 -8.02 -11.52
C LYS A 94 8.85 -8.31 -12.49
N VAL A 95 9.67 -7.29 -12.73
CA VAL A 95 10.98 -7.44 -13.37
C VAL A 95 11.97 -7.84 -12.28
N ILE A 96 12.52 -9.04 -12.39
CA ILE A 96 13.47 -9.63 -11.45
C ILE A 96 14.85 -9.64 -12.10
N ILE A 97 15.78 -8.87 -11.54
CA ILE A 97 17.17 -8.78 -11.98
C ILE A 97 18.03 -9.59 -11.02
N ASN A 98 18.62 -10.68 -11.51
CA ASN A 98 19.53 -11.55 -10.79
C ASN A 98 20.96 -11.23 -11.19
N VAL A 99 21.68 -10.45 -10.37
CA VAL A 99 23.06 -10.07 -10.66
C VAL A 99 23.97 -11.29 -10.48
N PRO A 100 24.75 -11.71 -11.49
CA PRO A 100 25.67 -12.84 -11.35
C PRO A 100 26.70 -12.62 -10.24
N LYS A 101 27.16 -13.72 -9.62
CA LYS A 101 28.22 -13.66 -8.59
C LYS A 101 29.57 -13.20 -9.12
N ASN A 102 29.77 -13.30 -10.43
CA ASN A 102 30.98 -12.93 -11.16
C ASN A 102 30.78 -11.67 -12.04
N ALA A 103 29.67 -10.94 -11.87
CA ALA A 103 29.44 -9.69 -12.60
C ALA A 103 30.56 -8.68 -12.31
N GLU A 104 31.02 -7.94 -13.31
CA GLU A 104 32.05 -6.92 -13.10
C GLU A 104 31.52 -5.75 -12.27
N PHE A 105 32.40 -5.08 -11.52
CA PHE A 105 32.05 -3.86 -10.80
C PHE A 105 31.99 -2.69 -11.78
N SER A 106 30.85 -2.54 -12.45
CA SER A 106 30.65 -1.56 -13.51
C SER A 106 29.22 -1.03 -13.52
N ASN A 107 28.98 -0.08 -14.41
CA ASN A 107 27.64 0.39 -14.75
C ASN A 107 27.14 -0.37 -15.98
N TYR A 108 25.89 -0.78 -15.92
CA TYR A 108 25.22 -1.53 -16.96
C TYR A 108 24.00 -0.75 -17.44
N THR A 109 23.85 -0.64 -18.75
CA THR A 109 22.70 0.02 -19.38
C THR A 109 22.10 -0.88 -20.45
N ALA A 110 20.77 -0.91 -20.52
CA ALA A 110 20.07 -1.49 -21.67
C ALA A 110 18.78 -0.75 -21.97
N HIS A 111 18.37 -0.83 -23.23
CA HIS A 111 17.08 -0.40 -23.71
C HIS A 111 16.17 -1.63 -23.85
N GLY A 112 15.20 -1.74 -22.94
CA GLY A 112 14.18 -2.78 -22.95
C GLY A 112 12.94 -2.37 -23.72
N LEU A 113 12.27 -3.34 -24.32
CA LEU A 113 11.00 -3.15 -25.04
C LEU A 113 9.97 -4.18 -24.60
N PHE A 114 8.88 -3.71 -24.01
CA PHE A 114 7.67 -4.51 -23.85
C PHE A 114 6.88 -4.48 -25.16
N SER A 115 6.69 -5.64 -25.76
CA SER A 115 5.99 -5.83 -27.03
C SER A 115 4.63 -6.48 -26.77
N PHE A 116 3.57 -5.73 -27.07
CA PHE A 116 2.17 -6.16 -26.96
C PHE A 116 1.71 -6.63 -28.32
N LEU A 117 1.68 -7.95 -28.49
CA LEU A 117 1.29 -8.63 -29.71
C LEU A 117 -0.21 -8.96 -29.64
N VAL A 118 -1.00 -8.26 -30.46
CA VAL A 118 -2.43 -8.50 -30.56
C VAL A 118 -2.70 -9.25 -31.84
N ASN A 119 -3.20 -10.48 -31.67
CA ASN A 119 -3.63 -11.34 -32.76
C ASN A 119 -5.13 -11.55 -32.62
N GLY A 120 -5.93 -10.97 -33.52
CA GLY A 120 -7.36 -11.24 -33.51
C GLY A 120 -8.21 -10.22 -34.25
N VAL A 121 -9.47 -10.20 -33.86
CA VAL A 121 -10.55 -9.48 -34.52
C VAL A 121 -11.05 -8.37 -33.60
N LEU A 122 -10.64 -7.13 -33.85
CA LEU A 122 -10.89 -5.99 -32.96
C LEU A 122 -12.35 -5.53 -32.95
N THR A 123 -13.10 -5.79 -34.02
CA THR A 123 -14.50 -5.35 -34.14
C THR A 123 -15.41 -6.46 -34.68
N LYS A 124 -16.70 -6.39 -34.35
CA LYS A 124 -17.71 -7.32 -34.91
C LYS A 124 -17.79 -7.25 -36.44
N GLU A 125 -17.48 -6.10 -37.03
CA GLU A 125 -17.43 -5.90 -38.48
C GLU A 125 -16.23 -6.64 -39.09
N MET A 126 -15.07 -6.60 -38.43
CA MET A 126 -13.91 -7.38 -38.85
C MET A 126 -14.12 -8.89 -38.71
N ALA A 127 -14.93 -9.32 -37.74
CA ALA A 127 -15.32 -10.72 -37.55
C ALA A 127 -16.16 -11.25 -38.70
N GLN A 128 -16.97 -10.37 -39.31
CA GLN A 128 -17.81 -10.71 -40.46
C GLN A 128 -17.03 -10.73 -41.78
N GLN A 129 -15.82 -10.16 -41.80
CA GLN A 129 -14.95 -10.08 -42.98
C GLN A 129 -13.78 -11.06 -42.96
N ASP A 130 -13.72 -11.99 -42.00
CA ASP A 130 -12.59 -12.91 -41.77
C ASP A 130 -11.22 -12.19 -41.75
N SER A 131 -11.22 -10.94 -41.30
CA SER A 131 -10.03 -10.09 -41.28
C SER A 131 -9.34 -10.18 -39.91
N ASN A 132 -8.19 -10.84 -39.87
CA ASN A 132 -7.30 -10.80 -38.72
C ASN A 132 -6.38 -9.58 -38.82
N ILE A 133 -6.33 -8.77 -37.76
CA ILE A 133 -5.27 -7.77 -37.60
C ILE A 133 -4.22 -8.35 -36.68
N ASN A 134 -2.98 -8.26 -37.13
CA ASN A 134 -1.80 -8.45 -36.29
C ASN A 134 -1.16 -7.08 -36.12
N PHE A 135 -1.15 -6.57 -34.90
CA PHE A 135 -0.42 -5.36 -34.58
C PHE A 135 0.46 -5.57 -33.35
N GLU A 136 1.56 -4.83 -33.30
CA GLU A 136 2.51 -4.84 -32.22
C GLU A 136 2.67 -3.43 -31.68
N VAL A 137 2.42 -3.24 -30.39
CA VAL A 137 2.75 -1.99 -29.69
C VAL A 137 4.00 -2.22 -28.85
N ARG A 138 5.01 -1.36 -29.01
CA ARG A 138 6.25 -1.44 -28.24
C ARG A 138 6.34 -0.29 -27.27
N LEU A 139 6.52 -0.60 -25.99
CA LEU A 139 6.72 0.39 -24.94
C LEU A 139 8.14 0.27 -24.36
N PRO A 140 8.89 1.38 -24.24
CA PRO A 140 10.26 1.35 -23.76
C PRO A 140 10.32 1.19 -22.24
N LEU A 141 11.36 0.49 -21.79
CA LEU A 141 11.79 0.42 -20.40
C LEU A 141 13.32 0.46 -20.36
N ASP A 142 13.88 1.59 -19.95
CA ASP A 142 15.33 1.71 -19.81
C ASP A 142 15.79 1.07 -18.50
N ILE A 143 16.91 0.36 -18.54
CA ILE A 143 17.51 -0.30 -17.39
C ILE A 143 18.90 0.29 -17.16
N GLN A 144 19.14 0.81 -15.97
CA GLN A 144 20.39 1.44 -15.55
C GLN A 144 20.80 0.88 -14.19
N LEU A 145 21.85 0.08 -14.17
CA LEU A 145 22.32 -0.63 -12.98
C LEU A 145 23.77 -0.28 -12.68
N SER A 146 24.15 -0.28 -11.41
CA SER A 146 25.55 -0.17 -11.00
C SER A 146 25.88 -1.28 -10.01
N VAL A 147 26.93 -2.06 -10.30
CA VAL A 147 27.37 -3.17 -9.44
C VAL A 147 28.61 -2.74 -8.66
N THR A 148 28.62 -2.99 -7.35
CA THR A 148 29.70 -2.61 -6.43
C THR A 148 30.09 -3.76 -5.50
N ASN A 149 31.23 -3.62 -4.84
CA ASN A 149 31.71 -4.51 -3.78
C ASN A 149 31.46 -3.96 -2.37
N LYS A 150 30.88 -2.77 -2.25
CA LYS A 150 30.61 -2.12 -0.97
C LYS A 150 29.26 -2.54 -0.43
N ALA A 151 29.23 -3.14 0.75
CA ALA A 151 28.00 -3.33 1.50
C ALA A 151 27.50 -1.97 2.00
N ILE A 152 26.23 -1.67 1.77
CA ILE A 152 25.57 -0.42 2.15
C ILE A 152 24.34 -0.77 2.96
N LYS A 153 24.34 -0.34 4.24
CA LYS A 153 23.21 -0.49 5.15
C LYS A 153 22.48 0.85 5.26
N LYS A 154 21.28 0.93 4.66
CA LYS A 154 20.51 2.18 4.65
C LYS A 154 19.01 1.92 4.61
N TYR A 155 18.27 2.53 5.53
CA TYR A 155 16.82 2.42 5.59
C TYR A 155 16.16 3.78 5.63
N VAL A 156 14.95 3.85 5.07
CA VAL A 156 14.02 4.97 5.20
C VAL A 156 12.81 4.44 5.96
N LEU A 157 12.41 5.15 7.01
CA LEU A 157 11.14 4.89 7.69
C LEU A 157 10.04 5.72 7.00
N ASP A 158 8.89 5.11 6.80
CA ASP A 158 7.67 5.82 6.39
C ASP A 158 6.78 6.06 7.63
N ALA A 159 5.68 6.81 7.47
CA ALA A 159 4.78 7.14 8.57
C ALA A 159 4.30 5.89 9.33
N ALA A 160 4.70 5.76 10.60
CA ALA A 160 4.27 4.66 11.43
C ALA A 160 2.78 4.77 11.74
N LYS A 161 2.12 3.61 11.84
CA LYS A 161 0.68 3.51 12.09
C LYS A 161 0.42 3.07 13.53
N PHE A 162 -0.55 3.74 14.15
CA PHE A 162 -1.07 3.44 15.47
C PHE A 162 -2.57 3.15 15.37
N PRO A 163 -3.10 2.30 16.26
CA PRO A 163 -4.53 2.27 16.51
C PRO A 163 -4.99 3.65 17.01
N GLU A 164 -6.10 4.16 16.49
CA GLU A 164 -6.70 5.39 17.01
C GLU A 164 -7.22 5.19 18.44
N GLY A 165 -6.97 6.15 19.34
CA GLY A 165 -7.51 6.16 20.70
C GLY A 165 -7.08 4.98 21.55
N VAL A 166 -5.80 4.90 21.91
CA VAL A 166 -5.27 3.75 22.63
C VAL A 166 -5.72 3.79 24.09
N GLU A 167 -6.50 2.79 24.50
CA GLU A 167 -6.95 2.67 25.89
C GLU A 167 -5.76 2.48 26.84
N HIS A 168 -5.76 3.22 27.95
CA HIS A 168 -4.81 3.04 29.03
C HIS A 168 -5.04 1.69 29.71
N LYS A 169 -4.13 0.75 29.47
CA LYS A 169 -4.11 -0.57 30.09
C LYS A 169 -2.67 -0.96 30.35
N GLU A 170 -2.29 -0.91 31.61
CA GLU A 170 -0.90 -1.11 32.05
C GLU A 170 -0.32 -2.47 31.61
N ASP A 171 -1.17 -3.51 31.51
CA ASP A 171 -0.77 -4.87 31.12
C ASP A 171 -0.89 -5.17 29.61
N GLU A 172 -1.47 -4.28 28.81
CA GLU A 172 -1.60 -4.49 27.35
C GLU A 172 -0.54 -3.67 26.60
N PRO A 173 0.35 -4.30 25.81
CA PRO A 173 1.37 -3.57 25.08
C PRO A 173 0.78 -2.74 23.93
N LEU A 174 1.37 -1.57 23.71
CA LEU A 174 1.12 -0.76 22.52
C LEU A 174 1.73 -1.46 21.31
N ILE A 175 0.90 -1.77 20.30
CA ILE A 175 1.37 -2.33 19.04
C ILE A 175 1.61 -1.19 18.06
N VAL A 176 2.82 -1.11 17.53
CA VAL A 176 3.21 -0.09 16.55
C VAL A 176 3.64 -0.77 15.27
N GLU A 177 3.08 -0.36 14.15
CA GLU A 177 3.49 -0.82 12.83
C GLU A 177 4.34 0.24 12.15
N ILE A 178 5.60 -0.09 11.90
CA ILE A 178 6.56 0.81 11.27
C ILE A 178 6.84 0.29 9.87
N PRO A 179 6.40 1.00 8.81
CA PRO A 179 6.81 0.68 7.46
C PRO A 179 8.27 1.07 7.25
N ILE A 180 9.08 0.12 6.81
CA ILE A 180 10.52 0.30 6.59
C ILE A 180 10.85 -0.02 5.14
N ASN A 181 11.54 0.89 4.49
CA ASN A 181 12.11 0.70 3.17
C ASN A 181 13.63 0.53 3.28
N ASN A 182 14.14 -0.65 2.97
CA ASN A 182 15.58 -0.89 2.85
C ASN A 182 16.06 -0.40 1.48
N ILE A 183 16.76 0.72 1.47
CA ILE A 183 17.38 1.30 0.27
C ILE A 183 18.88 0.94 0.18
N GLY A 184 19.35 0.09 1.09
CA GLY A 184 20.66 -0.52 1.05
C GLY A 184 20.68 -1.79 0.20
N ASN A 185 21.90 -2.28 -0.05
CA ASN A 185 22.15 -3.42 -0.93
C ASN A 185 22.38 -4.74 -0.19
N ILE A 186 22.32 -4.73 1.16
CA ILE A 186 22.41 -5.93 1.99
C ILE A 186 21.11 -6.21 2.72
N MET A 187 20.83 -7.49 2.94
CA MET A 187 19.84 -7.91 3.90
C MET A 187 20.38 -7.62 5.30
N ALA A 188 19.66 -6.80 6.06
CA ALA A 188 19.98 -6.57 7.45
C ALA A 188 18.72 -6.23 8.25
N THR A 189 18.91 -6.20 9.57
CA THR A 189 17.89 -5.77 10.52
C THR A 189 18.20 -4.31 10.92
N PRO A 190 17.22 -3.40 10.81
CA PRO A 190 17.38 -2.02 11.27
C PRO A 190 17.35 -1.94 12.80
N GLN A 191 18.15 -1.05 13.37
CA GLN A 191 18.07 -0.72 14.79
C GLN A 191 17.22 0.54 14.98
N ILE A 192 16.01 0.37 15.50
CA ILE A 192 15.08 1.48 15.70
C ILE A 192 15.08 1.90 17.17
N ASN A 193 15.13 3.20 17.44
CA ASN A 193 14.80 3.74 18.75
C ASN A 193 13.44 4.43 18.69
N ALA A 194 12.66 4.23 19.74
CA ALA A 194 11.38 4.88 19.96
C ALA A 194 11.49 5.79 21.19
N GLU A 195 11.15 7.06 21.03
CA GLU A 195 11.14 8.05 22.11
C GLU A 195 9.73 8.60 22.31
N PHE A 196 9.20 8.48 23.52
CA PHE A 196 7.97 9.14 23.91
C PHE A 196 8.31 10.51 24.46
N LEU A 197 7.75 11.54 23.83
CA LEU A 197 7.90 12.93 24.21
C LEU A 197 6.59 13.45 24.80
N ASP A 198 6.72 14.43 25.68
CA ASP A 198 5.60 15.18 26.22
C ASP A 198 4.89 16.01 25.13
N ILE A 199 3.74 16.61 25.47
CA ILE A 199 2.96 17.41 24.53
C ILE A 199 3.73 18.59 23.91
N THR A 200 4.77 19.09 24.60
CA THR A 200 5.63 20.19 24.12
C THR A 200 6.78 19.73 23.22
N ARG A 201 7.02 18.41 23.10
CA ARG A 201 8.14 17.78 22.37
C ARG A 201 9.52 18.11 22.94
N THR A 202 9.60 18.61 24.17
CA THR A 202 10.87 19.04 24.78
C THR A 202 11.40 18.03 25.78
N GLN A 203 10.52 17.28 26.43
CA GLN A 203 10.88 16.32 27.46
C GLN A 203 10.66 14.89 26.97
N LYS A 204 11.74 14.11 26.97
CA LYS A 204 11.65 12.66 26.79
C LYS A 204 11.13 11.99 28.07
N ILE A 205 10.02 11.28 27.94
CA ILE A 205 9.35 10.53 29.02
C ILE A 205 9.89 9.10 29.06
N TYR A 206 9.86 8.42 27.91
CA TYR A 206 10.35 7.05 27.79
C TYR A 206 11.23 6.88 26.54
N PHE A 207 12.13 5.91 26.62
CA PHE A 207 13.04 5.53 25.53
C PHE A 207 13.09 4.02 25.42
N TYR A 208 12.92 3.50 24.21
CA TYR A 208 13.03 2.08 23.91
C TYR A 208 13.95 1.85 22.73
N ASN A 209 14.96 0.99 22.91
CA ASN A 209 15.71 0.43 21.80
C ASN A 209 14.97 -0.82 21.32
N LEU A 210 14.35 -0.71 20.15
CA LEU A 210 13.59 -1.78 19.54
C LEU A 210 14.56 -2.77 18.92
N LYS A 211 14.96 -3.76 19.72
CA LYS A 211 15.70 -4.92 19.22
C LYS A 211 14.75 -5.89 18.56
N SER A 212 14.85 -5.87 17.25
CA SER A 212 14.30 -6.84 16.35
C SER A 212 14.74 -8.29 16.62
N LYS A 213 13.81 -9.24 16.47
CA LYS A 213 14.11 -10.68 16.30
C LYS A 213 14.50 -10.96 14.84
N GLU A 214 15.12 -12.10 14.53
CA GLU A 214 15.52 -12.47 13.15
C GLU A 214 14.43 -12.30 12.09
N GLU A 215 13.15 -12.40 12.47
CA GLU A 215 11.97 -12.18 11.62
C GLU A 215 11.83 -10.76 11.06
N THR A 216 12.65 -9.81 11.47
CA THR A 216 12.60 -8.40 11.02
C THR A 216 13.62 -8.05 9.95
N ASN A 217 14.39 -9.02 9.46
CA ASN A 217 15.28 -8.78 8.32
C ASN A 217 14.46 -8.23 7.15
N VAL A 218 14.98 -7.17 6.52
CA VAL A 218 14.41 -6.54 5.34
C VAL A 218 15.33 -6.84 4.16
N LYS A 219 14.80 -7.40 3.06
CA LYS A 219 15.61 -7.69 1.87
C LYS A 219 16.18 -6.37 1.30
N PRO A 220 17.31 -6.42 0.56
CA PRO A 220 17.79 -5.27 -0.19
C PRO A 220 16.69 -4.67 -1.07
N PHE A 221 16.66 -3.36 -1.21
CA PHE A 221 15.75 -2.63 -2.12
C PHE A 221 14.26 -3.00 -1.95
N SER A 222 13.85 -3.30 -0.71
CA SER A 222 12.51 -3.83 -0.43
C SER A 222 11.83 -3.12 0.73
N PHE A 223 10.51 -3.18 0.71
CA PHE A 223 9.63 -2.64 1.73
C PHE A 223 9.11 -3.75 2.65
N LYS A 224 9.03 -3.45 3.95
CA LYS A 224 8.44 -4.35 4.96
C LYS A 224 7.82 -3.55 6.09
N ILE A 225 6.63 -3.96 6.53
CA ILE A 225 6.01 -3.44 7.76
C ILE A 225 6.50 -4.30 8.92
N ILE A 226 7.02 -3.66 9.97
CA ILE A 226 7.49 -4.33 11.18
C ILE A 226 6.63 -3.89 12.36
N SER A 227 6.05 -4.87 13.05
CA SER A 227 5.22 -4.63 14.23
C SER A 227 6.05 -4.79 15.50
N PHE A 228 6.10 -3.74 16.33
CA PHE A 228 6.76 -3.73 17.62
C PHE A 228 5.72 -3.68 18.75
N LYS A 229 6.05 -4.32 19.87
CA LYS A 229 5.27 -4.26 21.12
C LYS A 229 6.01 -3.39 22.12
N LEU A 230 5.45 -2.24 22.44
CA LEU A 230 5.97 -1.30 23.43
C LEU A 230 5.17 -1.42 24.74
N PRO A 231 5.80 -1.32 25.92
CA PRO A 231 5.08 -1.27 27.18
C PRO A 231 4.15 -0.05 27.26
N ASN A 232 2.90 -0.23 27.68
CA ASN A 232 1.93 0.85 27.86
C ASN A 232 2.00 1.43 29.29
N LYS A 233 3.12 2.06 29.62
CA LYS A 233 3.35 2.70 30.94
C LYS A 233 3.03 4.20 30.96
N LEU A 234 2.28 4.66 29.97
CA LEU A 234 1.92 6.07 29.82
C LEU A 234 0.61 6.33 30.57
N ASP A 235 0.56 7.42 31.32
CA ASP A 235 -0.68 7.91 31.89
C ASP A 235 -1.66 8.35 30.79
N VAL A 236 -2.92 8.55 31.15
CA VAL A 236 -3.91 9.15 30.24
C VAL A 236 -3.46 10.55 29.84
N GLY A 237 -3.36 10.81 28.54
CA GLY A 237 -2.82 12.06 28.03
C GLY A 237 -2.47 12.03 26.55
N ARG A 238 -1.88 13.12 26.08
CA ARG A 238 -1.36 13.25 24.70
C ARG A 238 0.15 13.27 24.71
N TYR A 239 0.73 12.52 23.80
CA TYR A 239 2.17 12.34 23.65
C TYR A 239 2.57 12.45 22.19
N TRP A 240 3.85 12.64 21.97
CA TRP A 240 4.46 12.51 20.65
C TRP A 240 5.39 11.32 20.66
N LEU A 241 5.36 10.53 19.61
CA LEU A 241 6.25 9.39 19.46
C LEU A 241 7.20 9.63 18.29
N HIS A 242 8.48 9.62 18.62
CA HIS A 242 9.57 9.87 17.69
C HIS A 242 10.33 8.58 17.40
N PHE A 243 10.59 8.30 16.13
CA PHE A 243 11.35 7.12 15.70
C PHE A 243 12.61 7.53 14.94
N ASN A 244 13.71 6.88 15.27
CA ASN A 244 14.97 7.02 14.52
C ASN A 244 15.63 5.67 14.26
N ILE A 245 16.45 5.61 13.21
CA ILE A 245 17.31 4.47 12.90
C ILE A 245 18.73 4.81 13.36
N SER A 246 19.29 4.03 14.29
CA SER A 246 20.62 4.31 14.85
C SER A 246 21.80 3.77 14.03
N ASP A 247 21.55 2.86 13.10
CA ASP A 247 22.60 2.13 12.37
C ASP A 247 22.70 2.47 10.87
N ASN A 248 22.11 3.60 10.46
CA ASN A 248 22.29 4.14 9.12
C ASN A 248 23.70 4.77 8.98
N GLU A 249 24.40 4.43 7.90
CA GLU A 249 25.74 4.99 7.59
C GLU A 249 25.71 6.48 7.20
N VAL A 250 24.54 7.01 6.86
CA VAL A 250 24.29 8.41 6.50
C VAL A 250 23.16 8.92 7.38
N SER A 251 23.30 10.15 7.91
CA SER A 251 22.44 10.89 8.87
C SER A 251 21.09 10.26 9.24
N PRO A 252 20.68 10.28 10.51
CA PRO A 252 19.49 9.58 10.97
C PRO A 252 18.28 9.99 10.12
N ASN A 253 17.76 9.03 9.34
CA ASN A 253 16.44 9.18 8.75
C ASN A 253 15.47 9.14 9.92
N GLN A 254 14.84 10.29 10.17
CA GLN A 254 13.88 10.50 11.24
C GLN A 254 12.48 10.45 10.62
N ILE A 255 11.53 9.84 11.34
CA ILE A 255 10.12 10.10 11.07
C ILE A 255 9.74 11.37 11.83
N ASP A 256 8.89 12.20 11.23
CA ASP A 256 8.22 13.27 11.95
C ASP A 256 7.47 12.74 13.19
N ASP A 257 7.35 13.58 14.21
CA ASP A 257 6.70 13.20 15.46
C ASP A 257 5.24 12.79 15.22
N ILE A 258 4.88 11.59 15.68
CA ILE A 258 3.53 11.03 15.50
C ILE A 258 2.71 11.29 16.75
N PRO A 259 1.50 11.88 16.65
CA PRO A 259 0.66 12.11 17.82
C PRO A 259 0.11 10.79 18.35
N LEU A 260 0.11 10.64 19.68
CA LEU A 260 -0.43 9.49 20.37
C LEU A 260 -1.35 9.97 21.51
N ASP A 261 -2.61 9.57 21.43
CA ASP A 261 -3.61 9.83 22.47
C ASP A 261 -3.84 8.56 23.29
N ILE A 262 -3.52 8.62 24.58
CA ILE A 262 -3.84 7.59 25.56
C ILE A 262 -5.13 7.99 26.26
N VAL A 263 -6.20 7.23 26.04
CA VAL A 263 -7.54 7.51 26.56
C VAL A 263 -7.86 6.65 27.79
N PRO A 264 -8.73 7.09 28.71
CA PRO A 264 -9.18 6.23 29.80
C PRO A 264 -9.78 4.93 29.27
N ASN A 265 -9.47 3.81 29.92
CA ASN A 265 -10.14 2.54 29.64
C ASN A 265 -11.58 2.61 30.18
N ASP A 266 -12.51 3.01 29.32
CA ASP A 266 -13.86 3.38 29.73
C ASP A 266 -14.85 2.20 29.77
N LYS A 267 -14.33 0.96 29.84
CA LYS A 267 -15.13 -0.28 29.96
C LYS A 267 -16.15 -0.26 31.12
N ASN A 268 -16.00 0.65 32.09
CA ASN A 268 -16.93 0.78 33.20
C ASN A 268 -18.02 1.86 33.05
N SER A 269 -17.93 2.81 32.09
CA SER A 269 -18.85 3.96 32.09
C SER A 269 -20.15 3.71 31.32
N SER A 270 -20.11 2.96 30.21
CA SER A 270 -21.29 2.58 29.42
C SER A 270 -22.15 1.55 30.16
N ASP A 271 -21.50 0.54 30.72
CA ASP A 271 -22.17 -0.61 31.32
C ASP A 271 -22.80 -0.24 32.66
N MET A 272 -22.14 0.59 33.48
CA MET A 272 -22.74 1.13 34.71
C MET A 272 -23.96 2.02 34.42
N LYS A 273 -23.93 2.85 33.37
CA LYS A 273 -25.10 3.67 33.01
C LYS A 273 -26.30 2.80 32.63
N LEU A 274 -26.08 1.74 31.85
CA LEU A 274 -27.11 0.78 31.46
C LEU A 274 -27.67 0.00 32.66
N ILE A 275 -26.80 -0.41 33.59
CA ILE A 275 -27.20 -1.07 34.84
C ILE A 275 -28.01 -0.13 35.73
N ILE A 276 -27.58 1.13 35.91
CA ILE A 276 -28.29 2.14 36.71
C ILE A 276 -29.67 2.44 36.12
N ILE A 277 -29.77 2.61 34.80
CA ILE A 277 -31.06 2.79 34.11
C ILE A 277 -31.97 1.58 34.34
N SER A 278 -31.43 0.37 34.23
CA SER A 278 -32.18 -0.87 34.46
C SER A 278 -32.73 -0.96 35.89
N ILE A 279 -31.91 -0.60 36.89
CA ILE A 279 -32.33 -0.56 38.31
C ILE A 279 -33.44 0.46 38.54
N ILE A 280 -33.33 1.66 37.96
CA ILE A 280 -34.36 2.71 38.10
C ILE A 280 -35.71 2.25 37.53
N VAL A 281 -35.69 1.58 36.36
CA VAL A 281 -36.92 1.05 35.73
C VAL A 281 -37.55 -0.03 36.60
N ILE A 282 -36.77 -0.98 37.12
CA ILE A 282 -37.27 -2.05 37.99
C ILE A 282 -37.88 -1.48 39.28
N CYS A 283 -37.21 -0.51 39.91
CA CYS A 283 -37.72 0.17 41.09
C CYS A 283 -39.04 0.92 40.81
N GLY A 284 -39.15 1.56 39.64
CA GLY A 284 -40.39 2.24 39.22
C GLY A 284 -41.56 1.28 39.05
N ILE A 285 -41.34 0.11 38.44
CA ILE A 285 -42.37 -0.93 38.27
C ILE A 285 -42.83 -1.48 39.62
N LEU A 286 -41.89 -1.77 40.53
CA LEU A 286 -42.22 -2.25 41.88
C LEU A 286 -43.05 -1.23 42.67
N LEU A 287 -42.74 0.06 42.56
CA LEU A 287 -43.50 1.13 43.20
C LEU A 287 -44.95 1.17 42.69
N LEU A 288 -45.15 1.04 41.37
CA LEU A 288 -46.48 1.01 40.77
C LEU A 288 -47.30 -0.20 41.23
N ILE A 289 -46.67 -1.37 41.37
CA ILE A 289 -47.33 -2.58 41.91
C ILE A 289 -47.78 -2.34 43.35
N ILE A 290 -46.91 -1.75 44.19
CA ILE A 290 -47.24 -1.43 45.59
C ILE A 290 -48.40 -0.43 45.66
N ILE A 291 -48.37 0.63 44.85
CA ILE A 291 -49.44 1.62 44.79
C ILE A 291 -50.76 0.96 44.35
N GLY A 292 -50.72 0.11 43.31
CA GLY A 292 -51.88 -0.64 42.85
C GLY A 292 -52.47 -1.54 43.95
N TYR A 293 -51.62 -2.24 44.69
CA TYR A 293 -52.03 -3.08 45.82
C TYR A 293 -52.68 -2.25 46.95
N ILE A 294 -52.12 -1.09 47.28
CA ILE A 294 -52.70 -0.17 48.29
C ILE A 294 -54.08 0.34 47.85
N ILE A 295 -54.26 0.64 46.56
CA ILE A 295 -55.55 1.10 46.03
C ILE A 295 -56.59 -0.02 46.09
N ILE A 296 -56.25 -1.23 45.61
CA ILE A 296 -57.15 -2.39 45.59
C ILE A 296 -57.57 -2.78 47.02
N SER A 297 -56.62 -2.83 47.96
CA SER A 297 -56.92 -3.16 49.36
C SER A 297 -57.84 -2.13 50.04
N LYS A 298 -57.69 -0.84 49.72
CA LYS A 298 -58.63 0.20 50.19
C LYS A 298 -60.03 0.07 49.62
N ILE A 299 -60.18 -0.39 48.38
CA ILE A 299 -61.48 -0.62 47.76
C ILE A 299 -62.18 -1.81 48.42
N ASN A 300 -61.47 -2.93 48.62
CA ASN A 300 -62.05 -4.13 49.22
C ASN A 300 -62.46 -3.95 50.69
N ASN A 301 -61.81 -3.06 51.45
CA ASN A 301 -62.20 -2.76 52.84
C ASN A 301 -63.43 -1.83 52.96
N LYS A 302 -63.99 -1.34 51.85
CA LYS A 302 -65.20 -0.50 51.83
C LYS A 302 -66.46 -1.23 51.34
N VAL A 303 -66.35 -2.52 51.01
CA VAL A 303 -67.47 -3.42 50.66
C VAL A 303 -67.75 -4.30 51.87
#